data_AF-A0A317Q7K9-F1
#
_entry.id   AF-A0A317Q7K9-F1
#
_cell.length_a   1.000
_cell.length_b   1.000
_cell.length_c   1.000
_cell.angle_alpha   90.00
_cell.angle_beta   90.00
_cell.angle_gamma   90.00
#
_symmetry.space_group_name_H-M   'P 1'
#
loop_
_entity.id
_entity.type
_entity.pdbx_description
1 polymer ?
#
loop_
_entity_poly.entity_id
_entity_poly.type
_entity_poly.pdbx_seq_one_letter_code
_entity_poly.pdbx_strand_id
1 'polypeptide(L)'
;MAINRSRRLRKKMHIDEFQEVGFSVAWRFPEGTPEEQIDKTVDDLINEVIEPNGLAFDGSGYLAWEGLICMQQIGKCTEEHQALVKNWLEARQLSEIRTSDLFDVWWD
;
A
#
# COMPACT_ATOMS: atom_id res chain seq x y z
N MET A 1 -5.41 17.74 -28.61
CA MET A 1 -5.28 16.64 -29.59
C MET A 1 -5.09 15.36 -28.80
N ALA A 2 -6.00 14.39 -28.90
CA ALA A 2 -5.83 13.11 -28.20
C ALA A 2 -4.66 12.35 -28.86
N ILE A 3 -3.57 12.16 -28.13
CA ILE A 3 -2.43 11.37 -28.61
C ILE A 3 -2.88 9.91 -28.60
N ASN A 4 -3.19 9.35 -29.77
CA ASN A 4 -3.62 7.97 -29.89
C ASN A 4 -2.40 7.06 -29.74
N ARG A 5 -2.22 6.48 -28.56
CA ARG A 5 -1.07 5.64 -28.22
C ARG A 5 -1.39 4.19 -28.50
N SER A 6 -0.46 3.47 -29.15
CA SER A 6 -0.60 2.02 -29.34
C SER A 6 -0.61 1.28 -28.00
N ARG A 7 -1.21 0.09 -27.94
CA ARG A 7 -1.25 -0.74 -26.73
C ARG A 7 0.15 -0.99 -26.13
N ARG A 8 1.16 -1.20 -26.98
CA ARG A 8 2.57 -1.35 -26.53
C ARG A 8 3.09 -0.09 -25.84
N LEU A 9 2.76 1.09 -26.36
CA LEU A 9 3.16 2.36 -25.74
C LEU A 9 2.45 2.59 -24.42
N ARG A 10 1.14 2.30 -24.35
CA ARG A 10 0.38 2.40 -23.10
C ARG A 10 0.94 1.49 -22.00
N LYS A 11 1.30 0.25 -22.35
CA LYS A 11 2.00 -0.66 -21.44
C LYS A 11 3.34 -0.12 -20.98
N LYS A 12 4.16 0.39 -21.90
CA LYS A 12 5.49 0.93 -21.58
C LYS A 12 5.42 2.15 -20.64
N MET A 13 4.36 2.93 -20.73
CA MET A 13 4.16 4.14 -19.93
C MET A 13 3.28 3.91 -18.69
N HIS A 14 2.78 2.69 -18.45
CA HIS A 14 1.85 2.39 -17.35
C HIS A 14 0.63 3.31 -17.29
N ILE A 15 -0.06 3.47 -18.42
CA ILE A 15 -1.27 4.31 -18.53
C ILE A 15 -2.47 3.51 -19.06
N ASP A 16 -3.65 4.12 -18.97
CA ASP A 16 -4.93 3.54 -19.38
C ASP A 16 -5.16 2.15 -18.74
N GLU A 17 -5.21 1.08 -19.53
CA GLU A 17 -5.42 -0.29 -19.02
C GLU A 17 -4.21 -0.87 -18.24
N PHE A 18 -3.08 -0.14 -18.22
CA PHE A 18 -1.88 -0.50 -17.48
C PHE A 18 -1.58 0.45 -16.31
N GLN A 19 -2.53 1.33 -15.98
CA GLN A 19 -2.38 2.24 -14.85
C GLN A 19 -2.42 1.49 -13.53
N GLU A 20 -1.46 1.80 -12.66
CA GLU A 20 -1.37 1.25 -11.32
C GLU A 20 -1.58 2.38 -10.30
N VAL A 21 -2.62 2.24 -9.49
CA VAL A 21 -2.96 3.22 -8.46
C VAL A 21 -2.74 2.59 -7.11
N GLY A 22 -1.99 3.26 -6.26
CA GLY A 22 -1.65 2.84 -4.91
C GLY A 22 -1.83 3.98 -3.92
N PHE A 23 -1.39 3.74 -2.69
CA PHE A 23 -1.34 4.75 -1.64
C PHE A 23 -0.21 4.42 -0.66
N SER A 24 0.35 5.44 -0.04
CA SER A 24 1.32 5.28 1.02
C SER A 24 0.60 5.12 2.35
N VAL A 25 1.19 4.33 3.24
CA VAL A 25 0.75 4.13 4.62
C VAL A 25 1.94 4.30 5.55
N ALA A 26 1.72 4.95 6.68
CA ALA A 26 2.71 5.09 7.74
C ALA A 26 2.05 4.90 9.11
N TRP A 27 2.78 4.31 10.04
CA TRP A 27 2.34 4.11 11.42
C TRP A 27 3.53 3.98 12.37
N ARG A 28 3.24 3.98 13.68
CA ARG A 28 4.23 3.78 14.73
C ARG A 28 3.82 2.71 15.73
N PHE A 29 4.79 1.89 16.09
CA PHE A 29 4.74 1.00 17.24
C PHE A 29 5.00 1.79 18.54
N PRO A 30 4.42 1.36 19.68
CA PRO A 30 4.75 1.91 20.98
C PRO A 30 6.26 1.85 21.28
N GLU A 31 6.78 2.81 22.05
CA GLU A 31 8.17 2.76 22.50
C GLU A 31 8.45 1.50 23.31
N GLY A 32 9.62 0.89 23.07
CA GLY A 32 10.02 -0.35 23.72
C GLY A 32 9.36 -1.62 23.15
N THR A 33 8.60 -1.52 22.05
CA THR A 33 8.12 -2.71 21.34
C THR A 33 9.32 -3.55 20.88
N PRO A 34 9.40 -4.84 21.24
CA PRO A 34 10.49 -5.71 20.83
C PRO A 34 10.42 -6.00 19.33
N GLU A 35 11.59 -6.21 18.70
CA GLU A 35 11.72 -6.50 17.26
C GLU A 35 10.85 -7.68 16.81
N GLU A 36 10.82 -8.77 17.59
CA GLU A 36 9.98 -9.94 17.29
C GLU A 36 8.49 -9.60 17.21
N GLN A 37 8.00 -8.65 18.00
CA GLN A 37 6.61 -8.19 17.94
C GLN A 37 6.38 -7.30 16.71
N ILE A 38 7.35 -6.50 16.31
CA ILE A 38 7.29 -5.69 15.08
C ILE A 38 7.20 -6.62 13.88
N ASP A 39 8.15 -7.56 13.76
CA ASP A 39 8.20 -8.55 12.68
C ASP A 39 6.88 -9.33 12.59
N LYS A 40 6.42 -9.86 13.72
CA LYS A 40 5.13 -10.58 13.78
C LYS A 40 3.96 -9.72 13.34
N THR A 41 3.92 -8.44 13.73
CA THR A 41 2.80 -7.56 13.36
C THR A 41 2.82 -7.27 11.85
N VAL A 42 4.00 -7.11 11.25
CA VAL A 42 4.12 -6.90 9.81
C VAL A 42 3.76 -8.18 9.05
N ASP A 43 4.19 -9.35 9.53
CA ASP A 43 3.77 -10.64 8.98
C ASP A 43 2.25 -10.81 9.07
N ASP A 44 1.64 -10.48 10.20
CA ASP A 44 0.18 -10.55 10.37
C ASP A 44 -0.53 -9.56 9.42
N LEU A 45 0.01 -8.35 9.21
CA LEU A 45 -0.53 -7.39 8.22
C LEU A 45 -0.52 -8.01 6.82
N ILE A 46 0.59 -8.64 6.43
CA ILE A 46 0.72 -9.25 5.12
C ILE A 46 -0.29 -10.40 4.95
N ASN A 47 -0.34 -11.31 5.92
CA ASN A 47 -1.16 -12.52 5.86
C ASN A 47 -2.67 -12.27 6.03
N GLU A 48 -3.06 -11.31 6.86
CA GLU A 48 -4.47 -11.05 7.17
C GLU A 48 -5.11 -10.01 6.25
N VAL A 49 -4.32 -9.06 5.72
CA VAL A 49 -4.81 -7.90 4.98
C VAL A 49 -4.24 -7.80 3.58
N ILE A 50 -2.94 -7.89 3.39
CA ILE A 50 -2.34 -7.60 2.07
C ILE A 50 -2.63 -8.73 1.07
N GLU A 51 -2.18 -9.95 1.37
CA GLU A 51 -2.32 -11.08 0.44
C GLU A 51 -3.78 -11.47 0.17
N PRO A 52 -4.70 -11.57 1.16
CA PRO A 52 -6.07 -12.01 0.91
C PRO A 52 -6.87 -11.03 0.02
N ASN A 53 -6.47 -9.75 0.01
CA ASN A 53 -7.10 -8.71 -0.81
C ASN A 53 -6.37 -8.48 -2.14
N GLY A 54 -5.38 -9.31 -2.48
CA GLY A 54 -4.62 -9.20 -3.73
C GLY A 54 -3.79 -7.92 -3.80
N LEU A 55 -3.41 -7.37 -2.65
CA LEU A 55 -2.56 -6.20 -2.53
C LEU A 55 -1.08 -6.64 -2.49
N ALA A 56 -0.19 -5.69 -2.72
CA ALA A 56 1.23 -5.78 -2.47
C ALA A 56 1.64 -4.65 -1.54
N PHE A 57 2.54 -4.94 -0.61
CA PHE A 57 3.09 -3.96 0.33
C PHE A 57 4.62 -3.94 0.16
N ASP A 58 5.16 -2.77 -0.12
CA ASP A 58 6.60 -2.50 -0.11
C ASP A 58 6.87 -1.43 0.93
N GLY A 59 7.63 -1.75 1.96
CA GLY A 59 7.79 -0.87 3.11
C GLY A 59 9.02 -1.21 3.92
N SER A 60 9.42 -0.26 4.75
CA SER A 60 10.53 -0.43 5.68
C SER A 60 10.31 0.39 6.94
N GLY A 61 10.94 -0.04 8.03
CA GLY A 61 10.81 0.66 9.28
C GLY A 61 11.41 -0.11 10.45
N TYR A 62 11.26 0.49 11.62
CA TYR A 62 11.48 -0.17 12.91
C TYR A 62 10.32 0.18 13.85
N LEU A 63 10.48 1.18 14.72
CA LEU A 63 9.35 1.70 15.50
C LEU A 63 8.44 2.62 14.68
N ALA A 64 8.96 3.24 13.62
CA ALA A 64 8.18 3.97 12.64
C ALA A 64 8.28 3.21 11.32
N TRP A 65 7.13 2.85 10.76
CA TRP A 65 7.01 2.17 9.49
C TRP A 65 6.38 3.09 8.46
N GLU A 66 6.87 2.98 7.24
CA GLU A 66 6.31 3.62 6.07
C GLU A 66 6.41 2.64 4.90
N GLY A 67 5.40 2.64 4.05
CA GLY A 67 5.42 1.84 2.84
C GLY A 67 4.34 2.24 1.86
N LEU A 68 4.46 1.67 0.66
CA LEU A 68 3.53 1.78 -0.45
C LEU A 68 2.67 0.53 -0.51
N ILE A 69 1.37 0.71 -0.69
CA ILE A 69 0.43 -0.35 -0.99
C ILE A 69 -0.13 -0.14 -2.40
N CYS A 70 -0.05 -1.19 -3.23
CA CYS A 70 -0.66 -1.24 -4.55
C CYS A 70 -1.32 -2.61 -4.78
N MET A 71 -1.89 -2.85 -5.95
CA MET A 71 -2.40 -4.16 -6.33
C MET A 71 -1.24 -5.09 -6.73
N GLN A 72 -1.30 -6.37 -6.35
CA GLN A 72 -0.28 -7.36 -6.74
C GLN A 72 -0.26 -7.60 -8.27
N GLN A 73 -1.41 -7.44 -8.91
CA GLN A 73 -1.56 -7.42 -10.37
C GLN A 73 -1.87 -6.00 -10.82
N ILE A 74 -1.56 -5.66 -12.08
CA ILE A 74 -1.87 -4.35 -12.67
C ILE A 74 -3.33 -3.98 -12.39
N GLY A 75 -3.52 -2.89 -11.65
CA GLY A 75 -4.83 -2.51 -11.15
C GLY A 75 -4.77 -1.29 -10.24
N LYS A 76 -5.92 -0.92 -9.71
CA LYS A 76 -6.09 0.29 -8.92
C LYS A 76 -6.57 -0.06 -7.52
N CYS A 77 -5.86 0.41 -6.50
CA CYS A 77 -6.41 0.43 -5.17
C CYS A 77 -7.61 1.37 -5.09
N THR A 78 -8.50 1.10 -4.14
CA THR A 78 -9.69 1.89 -3.85
C THR A 78 -9.61 2.44 -2.43
N GLU A 79 -10.48 3.40 -2.12
CA GLU A 79 -10.64 3.92 -0.75
C GLU A 79 -11.04 2.81 0.24
N GLU A 80 -11.71 1.75 -0.24
CA GLU A 80 -12.05 0.57 0.58
C GLU A 80 -10.78 -0.17 1.03
N HIS A 81 -9.76 -0.28 0.17
CA HIS A 81 -8.47 -0.87 0.57
C HIS A 81 -7.76 0.00 1.62
N GLN A 82 -7.81 1.33 1.47
CA GLN A 82 -7.24 2.25 2.46
C GLN A 82 -7.93 2.10 3.82
N ALA A 83 -9.26 2.05 3.82
CA ALA A 83 -10.06 1.85 5.03
C ALA A 83 -9.77 0.50 5.68
N LEU A 84 -9.63 -0.56 4.89
CA LEU A 84 -9.32 -1.91 5.38
C LEU A 84 -7.96 -1.95 6.10
N VAL A 85 -6.90 -1.39 5.50
CA VAL A 85 -5.58 -1.30 6.12
C VAL A 85 -5.61 -0.45 7.38
N LYS A 86 -6.22 0.74 7.29
CA LYS A 86 -6.32 1.68 8.43
C LYS A 86 -7.04 1.06 9.62
N ASN A 87 -8.20 0.45 9.39
CA ASN A 87 -8.99 -0.19 10.45
C ASN A 87 -8.23 -1.34 11.11
N TRP A 88 -7.46 -2.12 10.34
CA TRP A 88 -6.65 -3.21 10.88
C TRP A 88 -5.53 -2.70 11.79
N LEU A 89 -4.84 -1.62 11.37
CA LEU A 89 -3.79 -0.99 12.17
C LEU A 89 -4.36 -0.37 13.46
N GLU A 90 -5.52 0.29 13.38
CA GLU A 90 -6.22 0.89 14.53
C GLU A 90 -6.66 -0.18 15.54
N ALA A 91 -7.20 -1.32 15.06
CA ALA A 91 -7.62 -2.43 15.92
C ALA A 91 -6.46 -3.04 16.74
N ARG A 92 -5.22 -2.90 16.26
CA ARG A 92 -3.99 -3.35 16.93
C ARG A 92 -3.32 -2.28 17.77
N GLN A 93 -3.99 -1.14 18.00
CA GLN A 93 -3.53 -0.06 18.86
C GLN A 93 -2.18 0.55 18.42
N LEU A 94 -1.90 0.49 17.11
CA LEU A 94 -0.78 1.23 16.53
C LEU A 94 -1.11 2.72 16.49
N SER A 95 -0.07 3.56 16.52
CA SER A 95 -0.20 5.01 16.66
C SER A 95 0.24 5.73 15.39
N GLU A 96 -0.10 7.02 15.29
CA GLU A 96 0.27 7.88 14.16
C GLU A 96 -0.08 7.29 12.78
N ILE A 97 -1.17 6.53 12.68
CA ILE A 97 -1.60 5.90 11.44
C ILE A 97 -2.02 6.98 10.43
N ARG A 98 -1.36 6.97 9.27
CA ARG A 98 -1.61 7.89 8.16
C ARG A 98 -1.67 7.11 6.86
N THR A 99 -2.60 7.49 6.00
CA THR A 99 -2.68 7.04 4.61
C THR A 99 -2.66 8.27 3.72
N SER A 100 -1.94 8.22 2.59
CA SER A 100 -2.01 9.28 1.58
C SER A 100 -3.34 9.24 0.81
N ASP A 101 -3.56 10.19 -0.08
CA ASP A 101 -4.55 10.02 -1.15
C ASP A 101 -4.11 8.90 -2.11
N LEU A 102 -5.03 8.40 -2.94
CA LEU A 102 -4.72 7.47 -4.02
C LEU A 102 -3.95 8.20 -5.13
N PHE A 103 -2.83 7.63 -5.58
CA PHE A 103 -1.97 8.22 -6.60
C PHE A 103 -1.46 7.21 -7.63
N ASP A 104 -1.01 7.68 -8.78
CA ASP A 104 -0.42 6.84 -9.82
C ASP A 104 1.02 6.48 -9.45
N VAL A 105 1.26 5.19 -9.19
CA VAL A 105 2.55 4.68 -8.68
C VAL A 105 3.73 4.99 -9.61
N TRP A 106 3.46 5.27 -10.89
CA TRP A 106 4.50 5.49 -11.89
C TRP A 106 4.79 6.96 -12.18
N TRP A 107 3.88 7.87 -11.82
CA TRP A 107 3.93 9.26 -12.29
C TRP A 107 3.81 10.31 -11.20
N ASP A 108 3.29 9.96 -10.01
CA ASP A 108 3.23 10.83 -8.83
C ASP A 108 4.34 10.49 -7.83
#